data_AF-A0A6C0F423-F1
#
_entry.id   AF-A0A6C0F423-F1
#
_cell.length_a   1.000
_cell.length_b   1.000
_cell.length_c   1.000
_cell.angle_alpha   90.00
_cell.angle_beta   90.00
_cell.angle_gamma   90.00
#
_symmetry.space_group_name_H-M   'P 1'
#
loop_
_entity.id
_entity.type
_entity.pdbx_description
1 polymer ?
#
loop_
_entity_poly.entity_id
_entity_poly.type
_entity_poly.pdbx_seq_one_letter_code
_entity_poly.pdbx_strand_id
1 'polypeptide(L)'
;MEGVDKITLELLMNKQQYNKYLAIKDPSKYDEVQQYLIKIKKYKDIILEITEEYVVNSNKQNTNELDEAFQQYSKSCIRFIEMKNLETDIGSGRDDDVLFEPMHKKDDHDDDVLFKPMHSFWGKGAKKADE
;
A
#
# COMPACT_ATOMS: atom_id res chain seq x y z
N MET A 1 -22.12 -7.15 -18.46
CA MET A 1 -21.23 -6.00 -18.22
C MET A 1 -19.87 -6.54 -17.83
N GLU A 2 -19.12 -7.08 -18.79
CA GLU A 2 -17.72 -7.50 -18.61
C GLU A 2 -16.84 -6.37 -19.13
N GLY A 3 -16.78 -5.27 -18.38
CA GLY A 3 -16.13 -4.04 -18.85
C GLY A 3 -14.73 -3.81 -18.29
N VAL A 4 -14.38 -4.44 -17.17
CA VAL A 4 -13.09 -4.24 -16.52
C VAL A 4 -12.57 -5.57 -15.99
N ASP A 5 -11.38 -5.94 -16.45
CA ASP A 5 -10.70 -7.14 -16.02
C ASP A 5 -10.32 -7.09 -14.53
N LYS A 6 -10.31 -8.26 -13.87
CA LYS A 6 -10.06 -8.37 -12.42
C LYS A 6 -8.69 -7.81 -12.05
N ILE A 7 -7.68 -8.05 -12.88
CA ILE A 7 -6.31 -7.58 -12.67
C ILE A 7 -6.29 -6.05 -12.75
N THR A 8 -7.00 -5.46 -13.70
CA THR A 8 -7.10 -4.00 -13.85
C THR A 8 -7.73 -3.36 -12.60
N LEU A 9 -8.79 -3.96 -12.04
CA LEU A 9 -9.40 -3.45 -10.81
C LEU A 9 -8.48 -3.59 -9.60
N GLU A 10 -7.72 -4.67 -9.51
CA GLU A 10 -6.75 -4.88 -8.42
C GLU A 10 -5.61 -3.87 -8.44
N LEU A 11 -5.18 -3.45 -9.64
CA LEU A 11 -4.12 -2.46 -9.83
C LEU A 11 -4.61 -1.02 -9.62
N LEU A 12 -5.85 -0.71 -10.02
CA LEU A 12 -6.37 0.67 -10.01
C LEU A 12 -7.16 1.02 -8.75
N MET A 13 -7.75 0.05 -8.07
CA MET A 13 -8.48 0.29 -6.83
C MET A 13 -7.55 0.18 -5.64
N ASN A 14 -7.76 1.04 -4.64
CA ASN A 14 -7.07 0.84 -3.37
C ASN A 14 -7.52 -0.47 -2.70
N LYS A 15 -6.67 -1.05 -1.83
CA LYS A 15 -6.94 -2.35 -1.18
C LYS A 15 -8.31 -2.40 -0.48
N GLN A 16 -8.75 -1.30 0.12
CA GLN A 16 -10.04 -1.24 0.83
C GLN A 16 -11.23 -1.30 -0.14
N GLN A 17 -11.18 -0.54 -1.24
CA GLN A 17 -12.21 -0.52 -2.26
C GLN A 17 -12.26 -1.84 -3.03
N TYR A 18 -11.10 -2.44 -3.32
CA TYR A 18 -11.02 -3.76 -3.94
C TYR A 18 -11.62 -4.85 -3.04
N ASN A 19 -11.38 -4.81 -1.74
CA ASN A 19 -12.00 -5.74 -0.78
C ASN A 19 -13.53 -5.59 -0.74
N LYS A 20 -14.06 -4.36 -0.79
CA LYS A 20 -15.52 -4.12 -0.88
C LYS A 20 -16.08 -4.66 -2.19
N TYR A 21 -15.37 -4.48 -3.29
CA TYR A 21 -15.74 -5.03 -4.58
C TYR A 21 -15.79 -6.57 -4.57
N LEU A 22 -14.77 -7.21 -3.99
CA LEU A 22 -14.73 -8.67 -3.82
C LEU A 22 -15.90 -9.17 -2.99
N ALA A 23 -16.25 -8.51 -1.88
CA ALA A 23 -17.40 -8.89 -1.06
C ALA A 23 -18.73 -8.88 -1.84
N ILE A 24 -18.88 -8.01 -2.84
CA ILE A 24 -20.10 -7.88 -3.65
C ILE A 24 -20.07 -8.86 -4.84
N LYS A 25 -18.94 -8.98 -5.54
CA LYS A 25 -18.84 -9.76 -6.78
C LYS A 25 -18.54 -11.24 -6.55
N ASP A 26 -17.74 -11.56 -5.54
CA ASP A 26 -17.33 -12.93 -5.22
C ASP A 26 -17.21 -13.12 -3.70
N PRO A 27 -18.34 -13.32 -2.99
CA PRO A 27 -18.37 -13.49 -1.55
C PRO A 27 -17.54 -14.68 -1.06
N SER A 28 -17.40 -15.73 -1.89
CA SER A 28 -16.61 -16.92 -1.54
C SER A 28 -15.14 -16.58 -1.44
N LYS A 29 -14.58 -15.92 -2.46
CA LYS A 29 -13.18 -15.47 -2.42
C LYS A 29 -12.94 -14.44 -1.33
N TYR A 30 -13.92 -13.57 -1.06
CA TYR A 30 -13.81 -12.64 0.06
C TYR A 30 -13.70 -13.38 1.40
N ASP A 31 -14.51 -14.40 1.64
CA ASP A 31 -14.45 -15.21 2.86
C ASP A 31 -13.11 -15.95 3.00
N GLU A 32 -12.60 -16.54 1.92
CA GLU A 32 -11.27 -17.18 1.91
C GLU A 32 -10.15 -16.21 2.34
N VAL A 33 -10.18 -14.98 1.82
CA VAL A 33 -9.23 -13.92 2.20
C VAL A 33 -9.41 -13.55 3.68
N GLN A 34 -10.64 -13.41 4.17
CA GLN A 34 -10.89 -13.12 5.59
C GLN A 34 -10.39 -14.25 6.49
N GLN A 35 -10.66 -15.51 6.14
CA GLN A 35 -10.19 -16.68 6.89
C GLN A 35 -8.66 -16.73 6.93
N TYR A 36 -7.99 -16.43 5.82
CA TYR A 36 -6.54 -16.31 5.77
C TYR A 36 -6.03 -15.21 6.72
N LEU A 37 -6.63 -14.02 6.70
CA LEU A 37 -6.25 -12.93 7.61
C LEU A 37 -6.49 -13.27 9.09
N ILE A 38 -7.56 -14.01 9.39
CA ILE A 38 -7.84 -14.52 10.73
C ILE A 38 -6.75 -15.51 11.16
N LYS A 39 -6.32 -16.42 10.27
CA LYS A 39 -5.23 -17.36 10.55
C LYS A 39 -3.91 -16.64 10.80
N ILE A 40 -3.58 -15.61 10.01
CA ILE A 40 -2.39 -14.77 10.26
C ILE A 40 -2.45 -14.16 11.67
N LYS A 41 -3.58 -13.57 12.05
CA LYS A 41 -3.73 -12.99 13.39
C LYS A 41 -3.62 -14.04 14.49
N LYS A 42 -4.21 -15.22 14.27
CA LYS A 42 -4.18 -16.34 15.23
C LYS A 42 -2.77 -16.88 15.45
N TYR A 43 -1.97 -16.98 14.39
CA TYR A 43 -0.61 -17.54 14.44
C TYR A 43 0.48 -16.46 14.47
N LYS A 44 0.10 -15.19 14.70
CA LYS A 44 1.02 -14.04 14.61
C LYS A 44 2.29 -14.24 15.43
N ASP A 45 2.15 -14.64 16.69
CA ASP A 45 3.28 -14.72 17.61
C ASP A 45 4.25 -15.82 17.19
N ILE A 46 3.73 -16.96 16.73
CA ILE A 46 4.52 -18.08 16.18
C ILE A 46 5.23 -17.65 14.90
N ILE A 47 4.55 -16.93 14.00
CA ILE A 47 5.16 -16.43 12.75
C ILE A 47 6.31 -15.48 13.06
N LEU A 48 6.15 -14.60 14.05
CA LEU A 48 7.20 -13.68 14.48
C LEU A 48 8.39 -14.42 15.09
N GLU A 49 8.15 -15.40 15.95
CA GLU A 49 9.20 -16.24 16.54
C GLU A 49 10.00 -16.97 15.46
N ILE A 50 9.33 -17.62 14.51
CA ILE A 50 9.99 -18.27 13.36
C ILE A 50 10.82 -17.27 12.56
N THR A 51 10.28 -16.08 12.30
CA THR A 51 10.97 -15.04 11.53
C THR A 51 12.22 -14.54 12.29
N GLU A 52 12.11 -14.36 13.61
CA GLU A 52 13.23 -13.96 14.47
C GLU A 52 14.33 -15.02 14.47
N GLU A 53 13.95 -16.30 14.59
CA GLU A 53 14.90 -17.42 14.51
C GLU A 53 15.66 -17.44 13.19
N TYR A 54 15.00 -17.17 12.07
CA TYR A 54 15.66 -17.08 10.76
C TYR A 54 16.65 -15.90 10.67
N VAL A 55 16.34 -14.77 11.31
CA VAL A 55 17.23 -13.60 11.35
C VAL A 55 18.46 -13.88 12.21
N VAL A 56 18.27 -14.49 13.38
CA VAL A 56 19.35 -14.76 14.34
C VAL A 56 20.23 -15.93 13.88
N ASN A 57 19.63 -16.98 13.32
CA ASN A 57 20.31 -18.21 12.93
C ASN A 57 20.17 -18.50 11.43
N SER A 58 21.08 -17.94 10.63
CA SER A 58 21.12 -18.11 9.17
C SER A 58 21.28 -19.57 8.67
N ASN A 59 21.59 -20.52 9.56
CA ASN A 59 21.77 -21.93 9.22
C ASN A 59 20.60 -22.83 9.70
N LYS A 60 19.56 -22.25 10.31
CA LYS A 60 18.40 -23.02 10.75
C LYS A 60 17.50 -23.29 9.53
N GLN A 61 17.35 -24.56 9.18
CA GLN A 61 16.47 -25.03 8.11
C GLN A 61 15.17 -25.52 8.74
N ASN A 62 14.02 -24.94 8.39
CA ASN A 62 12.73 -25.47 8.84
C ASN A 62 12.11 -26.32 7.73
N THR A 63 11.68 -25.69 6.64
CA THR A 63 11.23 -26.36 5.42
C THR A 63 11.77 -25.60 4.22
N ASN A 64 12.12 -26.31 3.14
CA ASN A 64 12.69 -25.68 1.95
C ASN A 64 11.82 -24.54 1.40
N GLU A 65 10.50 -24.70 1.45
CA GLU A 65 9.54 -23.67 1.03
C GLU A 65 9.65 -22.40 1.90
N LEU A 66 9.75 -22.57 3.21
CA LEU A 66 9.84 -21.45 4.14
C LEU A 66 11.20 -20.75 4.06
N ASP A 67 12.27 -21.51 3.85
CA ASP A 67 13.61 -20.97 3.68
C ASP A 67 13.71 -20.12 2.41
N GLU A 68 13.20 -20.63 1.28
CA GLU A 68 13.15 -19.89 0.01
C GLU A 68 12.29 -18.62 0.13
N ALA A 69 11.11 -18.74 0.74
CA ALA A 69 10.21 -17.61 0.95
C ALA A 69 10.85 -16.53 1.85
N PHE A 70 11.51 -16.93 2.94
CA PHE A 70 12.19 -16.02 3.84
C PHE A 70 13.36 -15.30 3.15
N GLN A 71 14.13 -15.98 2.31
CA GLN A 71 15.22 -15.36 1.54
C GLN A 71 14.70 -14.31 0.55
N GLN A 72 13.59 -14.58 -0.13
CA GLN A 72 12.98 -13.61 -1.05
C GLN A 72 12.38 -12.42 -0.31
N TYR A 73 11.68 -12.68 0.80
CA TYR A 73 11.10 -11.67 1.67
C TYR A 73 12.17 -10.73 2.23
N SER A 74 13.22 -11.27 2.85
CA SER A 74 14.32 -10.49 3.44
C SER A 74 15.06 -9.65 2.40
N LYS A 75 15.36 -10.18 1.21
CA LYS A 75 15.92 -9.40 0.08
C LYS A 75 15.02 -8.23 -0.30
N SER A 76 13.71 -8.45 -0.34
CA SER A 76 12.74 -7.39 -0.67
C SER A 76 12.68 -6.33 0.42
N CYS A 77 12.71 -6.73 1.69
CA CYS A 77 12.80 -5.81 2.83
C CYS A 77 14.08 -4.96 2.78
N ILE A 78 15.24 -5.58 2.54
CA ILE A 78 16.53 -4.87 2.43
C ILE A 78 16.47 -3.84 1.30
N ARG A 79 16.04 -4.24 0.10
CA ARG A 79 15.89 -3.32 -1.04
C ARG A 79 14.98 -2.14 -0.73
N PHE A 80 13.85 -2.40 -0.07
CA PHE A 80 12.92 -1.34 0.33
C PHE A 80 13.56 -0.37 1.34
N ILE A 81 14.27 -0.89 2.34
CA ILE A 81 14.97 -0.10 3.35
C ILE A 81 16.09 0.74 2.69
N GLU A 82 16.91 0.13 1.83
CA GLU A 82 17.97 0.82 1.10
C GLU A 82 17.42 1.94 0.22
N MET A 83 16.34 1.68 -0.53
CA MET A 83 15.68 2.69 -1.36
C MET A 83 15.16 3.85 -0.51
N LYS A 84 14.50 3.56 0.62
CA LYS A 84 13.99 4.58 1.53
C LYS A 84 15.11 5.39 2.20
N ASN A 85 16.22 4.76 2.53
CA ASN A 85 17.39 5.45 3.08
C ASN A 85 18.00 6.38 2.03
N LEU A 86 18.10 5.95 0.76
CA LEU A 86 18.54 6.81 -0.34
C LEU A 86 17.61 8.02 -0.54
N GLU A 87 16.28 7.82 -0.51
CA GLU A 87 15.31 8.93 -0.55
C GLU A 87 15.54 9.94 0.58
N THR A 88 15.94 9.46 1.77
CA THR A 88 16.21 10.30 2.94
C THR A 88 17.56 11.02 2.83
N ASP A 89 18.61 10.34 2.37
CA ASP A 89 19.95 10.90 2.19
C ASP A 89 19.98 11.94 1.05
N ILE A 90 19.23 11.71 -0.03
CA ILE A 90 19.01 12.69 -1.11
C ILE A 90 18.29 13.93 -0.57
N GLY A 91 17.37 13.76 0.38
CA GLY A 91 16.68 14.87 1.06
C GLY A 91 17.52 15.63 2.09
N SER A 92 18.70 15.13 2.48
CA SER A 92 19.57 15.74 3.51
C SER A 92 20.88 16.30 2.96
N GLY A 93 21.14 16.13 1.65
CA GLY A 93 22.38 16.53 1.01
C GLY A 93 22.15 17.43 -0.21
N ARG A 94 22.32 18.74 0.00
CA ARG A 94 22.47 19.84 -0.98
C ARG A 94 21.18 20.45 -1.53
N ASP A 95 21.09 21.75 -1.26
CA ASP A 95 20.07 22.75 -1.58
C ASP A 95 19.73 22.97 -3.07
N ASP A 96 20.13 22.12 -4.02
CA ASP A 96 20.08 22.52 -5.45
C ASP A 96 19.05 21.81 -6.36
N ASP A 97 18.25 20.84 -5.90
CA ASP A 97 17.22 20.23 -6.78
C ASP A 97 15.94 19.82 -6.02
N VAL A 98 15.13 20.81 -5.62
CA VAL A 98 13.77 20.57 -5.11
C VAL A 98 12.81 20.33 -6.28
N LEU A 99 12.77 19.10 -6.81
CA LEU A 99 11.87 18.75 -7.92
C LEU A 99 10.38 18.72 -7.50
N PHE A 100 10.08 18.62 -6.21
CA PHE A 100 8.72 18.79 -5.68
C PHE A 100 8.77 19.48 -4.33
N GLU A 101 8.45 20.77 -4.33
CA GLU A 101 8.32 21.55 -3.10
C GLU A 101 7.06 21.09 -2.32
N PRO A 102 7.18 20.64 -1.05
CA PRO A 102 6.02 20.47 -0.20
C PRO A 102 5.55 21.86 0.21
N MET A 103 4.42 22.30 -0.33
CA MET A 103 3.81 23.59 -0.01
C MET A 103 3.24 23.56 1.42
N HIS A 104 4.11 23.57 2.43
CA HIS A 104 3.73 23.84 3.81
C HIS A 104 3.48 25.34 3.94
N LYS A 105 2.21 25.71 3.75
CA LYS A 105 1.68 27.00 4.21
C LYS A 105 1.90 27.08 5.72
N LYS A 106 2.70 28.05 6.15
CA LYS A 106 2.49 28.72 7.43
C LYS A 106 1.91 30.08 7.11
N ASP A 107 0.67 30.27 7.53
CA ASP A 107 0.33 31.45 8.32
C ASP A 107 -0.92 31.12 9.12
N ASP A 108 -0.79 31.38 10.42
CA ASP A 108 -1.73 31.11 11.49
C ASP A 108 -3.03 31.89 11.29
N HIS A 109 -4.17 31.20 11.27
CA HIS A 109 -5.38 31.67 11.95
C HIS A 109 -6.43 30.56 12.03
N ASP A 110 -7.07 30.53 13.19
CA ASP A 110 -8.18 29.67 13.62
C ASP A 110 -9.30 29.44 12.58
N ASP A 111 -10.04 28.37 12.89
CA ASP A 111 -11.42 28.02 12.52
C ASP A 111 -11.66 26.97 11.41
N ASP A 112 -12.47 25.99 11.84
CA ASP A 112 -13.25 25.01 11.08
C ASP A 112 -13.63 25.46 9.66
N VAL A 113 -13.03 24.85 8.63
CA VAL A 113 -13.63 24.83 7.28
C VAL A 113 -13.36 23.52 6.55
N LEU A 114 -14.16 22.51 6.88
CA LEU A 114 -15.11 21.89 5.95
C LEU A 114 -14.77 22.07 4.44
N PHE A 115 -14.36 20.97 3.79
CA PHE A 115 -14.52 20.72 2.35
C PHE A 115 -14.36 21.95 1.42
N LYS A 116 -13.12 22.32 1.08
CA LYS A 116 -12.93 23.19 -0.11
C LYS A 116 -13.16 22.37 -1.39
N PRO A 117 -13.98 22.85 -2.35
CA PRO A 117 -14.23 22.13 -3.59
C PRO A 117 -12.93 22.02 -4.39
N MET A 118 -12.45 20.78 -4.61
CA MET A 118 -11.39 20.53 -5.59
C MET A 118 -11.89 20.95 -6.97
N HIS A 119 -11.25 21.94 -7.58
CA HIS A 119 -11.48 22.26 -8.99
C HIS A 119 -10.94 21.08 -9.81
N SER A 120 -11.79 20.46 -10.64
CA SER A 120 -11.34 19.38 -11.53
C SER A 120 -10.27 19.92 -12.49
N PHE A 121 -9.13 19.22 -12.57
CA PHE A 121 -8.07 19.48 -13.54
C PHE A 121 -8.40 18.97 -14.95
N TRP A 122 -9.53 18.28 -15.13
CA TRP A 122 -9.96 17.69 -16.40
C TRP A 122 -11.00 18.53 -17.16
N GLY A 123 -11.08 19.83 -16.84
CA GLY A 123 -12.00 20.77 -17.49
C GLY A 123 -13.36 20.88 -16.80
N LYS A 124 -14.02 22.02 -17.00
CA LYS A 124 -15.36 22.29 -16.45
C LYS A 124 -16.36 21.38 -17.18
N GLY A 125 -17.10 20.58 -16.40
CA GLY A 125 -18.04 19.59 -16.91
C GLY A 125 -18.97 20.12 -18.01
N ALA A 126 -19.25 19.28 -19.00
CA ALA A 126 -20.09 19.62 -20.14
C ALA A 126 -21.50 20.04 -19.67
N LYS A 127 -21.98 21.19 -20.16
CA LYS A 127 -23.36 21.62 -19.97
C LYS A 127 -24.27 20.77 -20.86
N LYS A 128 -25.34 20.22 -20.29
CA LYS A 128 -26.41 19.65 -21.11
C LYS A 128 -27.07 20.78 -21.90
N ALA A 129 -27.36 20.51 -23.17
CA ALA A 129 -28.23 21.37 -23.97
C ALA A 129 -29.67 21.12 -23.52
N ASP A 130 -30.35 22.17 -23.09
CA ASP A 130 -31.79 22.12 -22.80
C ASP A 130 -32.57 22.19 -24.12
N GLU A 131 -33.56 21.32 -24.25
CA GLU A 131 -34.56 21.24 -25.33
C GLU A 131 -35.82 22.00 -24.91
#